data_AF-A0A1V2GC37-F1
#
_entry.id   AF-A0A1V2GC37-F1
#
_cell.length_a   1.000
_cell.length_b   1.000
_cell.length_c   1.000
_cell.angle_alpha   90.00
_cell.angle_beta   90.00
_cell.angle_gamma   90.00
#
_symmetry.space_group_name_H-M   'P 1'
#
loop_
_entity.id
_entity.type
_entity.pdbx_description
1 polymer ?
#
loop_
_entity_poly.entity_id
_entity_poly.type
_entity_poly.pdbx_seq_one_letter_code
_entity_poly.pdbx_strand_id
1 'polypeptide(L)' 'MSQYKIEEKIDYAPDGTVISRQWEVYHQDGRLVKGGLESEEMAQHTVKIFEERAELDKLKISDNHRNDSKP' A
#
# COMPACT_ATOMS: atom_id res chain seq x y z
N MET A 1 9.79 -4.74 -8.02
CA MET A 1 9.50 -4.99 -6.59
C MET A 1 8.32 -4.10 -6.24
N SER A 2 7.32 -4.63 -5.52
CA SER A 2 6.19 -3.82 -5.09
C SER A 2 6.66 -2.67 -4.21
N GLN A 3 6.11 -1.48 -4.46
CA GLN A 3 6.45 -0.24 -3.74
C GLN A 3 5.84 -0.19 -2.33
N TYR A 4 5.18 -1.27 -1.90
CA TYR A 4 4.52 -1.41 -0.62
C TYR A 4 5.07 -2.62 0.13
N LYS A 5 5.15 -2.46 1.45
CA LYS A 5 5.54 -3.49 2.41
C LYS A 5 4.36 -3.79 3.31
N ILE A 6 4.09 -5.07 3.52
CA ILE A 6 3.08 -5.54 4.47
C ILE A 6 3.82 -5.98 5.73
N GLU A 7 3.39 -5.49 6.88
CA GLU A 7 3.91 -5.89 8.19
C GLU A 7 2.79 -6.39 9.08
N GLU A 8 3.09 -7.45 9.80
CA GLU A 8 2.22 -8.01 10.83
C GLU A 8 2.52 -7.33 12.16
N LYS A 9 1.46 -6.89 12.83
CA LYS A 9 1.50 -6.33 14.17
C LYS A 9 0.69 -7.21 15.10
N ILE A 10 1.37 -7.79 16.08
CA ILE A 10 0.74 -8.59 17.12
C ILE A 10 0.90 -7.84 18.43
N ASP A 11 -0.22 -7.55 19.06
CA ASP A 11 -0.27 -7.05 20.43
C ASP A 11 -0.38 -8.23 21.38
N TYR A 12 0.50 -8.24 22.39
CA TYR A 12 0.56 -9.29 23.40
C TYR A 12 0.19 -8.74 24.77
N ALA A 13 -0.51 -9.55 25.54
CA ALA A 13 -0.70 -9.34 26.96
C ALA A 13 0.62 -9.56 27.72
N PRO A 14 0.74 -9.06 28.96
CA PRO A 14 1.95 -9.27 29.77
C PRO A 14 2.31 -10.75 30.00
N ASP A 15 1.34 -11.65 29.92
CA ASP A 15 1.53 -13.11 30.03
C ASP A 15 1.90 -13.80 28.69
N GLY A 16 1.97 -13.05 27.60
CA GLY A 16 2.29 -13.55 26.26
C GLY A 16 1.07 -13.98 25.43
N THR A 17 -0.14 -13.90 25.96
CA THR A 17 -1.38 -14.14 25.18
C THR A 17 -1.53 -13.08 24.08
N VAL A 18 -1.90 -13.51 22.86
CA VAL A 18 -2.21 -12.59 21.76
C VAL A 18 -3.51 -11.84 22.05
N ILE A 19 -3.43 -10.52 22.17
CA ILE A 19 -4.58 -9.62 22.34
C ILE A 19 -5.16 -9.25 20.97
N SER A 20 -4.29 -8.93 20.00
CA SER A 20 -4.71 -8.52 18.68
C SER A 20 -3.67 -8.91 17.64
N ARG A 21 -4.12 -9.21 16.43
CA ARG A 21 -3.28 -9.41 15.26
C ARG A 21 -3.86 -8.55 14.16
N GLN A 22 -3.05 -7.62 13.68
CA GLN A 22 -3.44 -6.67 12.64
C GLN A 22 -2.33 -6.57 11.61
N TRP A 23 -2.70 -6.17 10.42
CA TRP A 23 -1.78 -5.96 9.32
C TRP A 23 -1.71 -4.49 8.95
N GLU A 24 -0.49 -4.03 8.72
CA GLU A 24 -0.15 -2.67 8.33
C GLU A 24 0.54 -2.68 6.97
N VAL A 25 0.11 -1.79 6.09
CA VAL A 25 0.65 -1.58 4.74
C VAL A 25 1.41 -0.27 4.75
N TYR A 26 2.70 -0.35 4.49
CA TYR A 26 3.62 0.76 4.39
C TYR A 26 4.03 0.99 2.94
N HIS A 27 4.27 2.25 2.58
CA HIS A 27 4.99 2.60 1.37
C HIS A 27 6.48 2.31 1.57
N GLN A 28 7.23 2.11 0.49
CA GLN A 28 8.69 1.89 0.54
C GLN A 28 9.46 3.02 1.25
N ASP A 29 8.88 4.22 1.29
CA ASP A 29 9.39 5.39 2.01
C ASP A 29 9.18 5.31 3.55
N GLY A 30 8.54 4.25 4.05
CA GLY A 30 8.22 4.05 5.46
C GLY A 30 6.90 4.70 5.91
N ARG A 31 6.21 5.41 5.02
CA ARG A 31 4.89 5.99 5.30
C ARG A 31 3.82 4.90 5.45
N LEU A 32 3.07 4.92 6.55
CA LEU A 32 1.87 4.08 6.70
C LEU A 32 0.79 4.52 5.69
N VAL A 33 0.39 3.59 4.84
CA VAL A 33 -0.66 3.79 3.83
C VAL A 33 -2.01 3.34 4.40
N LYS A 34 -2.04 2.18 5.06
CA LYS A 34 -3.24 1.62 5.68
C LYS A 34 -2.84 0.72 6.84
N GLY A 35 -3.51 0.82 7.98
CA GLY A 35 -3.29 -0.04 9.14
C GLY A 35 -4.60 -0.60 9.69
N GLY A 36 -4.49 -1.51 10.66
CA GLY A 36 -5.63 -2.12 11.34
C GLY A 36 -6.40 -3.12 10.49
N LEU A 37 -5.72 -3.80 9.56
CA LEU A 37 -6.34 -4.80 8.70
C LEU A 37 -6.41 -6.14 9.43
N GLU A 38 -7.58 -6.78 9.40
CA GLU A 38 -7.85 -7.99 10.20
C GLU A 38 -7.18 -9.25 9.62
N SER A 39 -6.84 -9.23 8.33
CA SER A 39 -6.25 -10.38 7.62
C SER A 39 -5.17 -9.95 6.63
N GLU A 40 -4.21 -10.85 6.38
CA GLU A 40 -3.16 -10.66 5.37
C GLU A 40 -3.77 -10.45 3.97
N GLU A 41 -4.83 -11.17 3.64
CA GLU A 41 -5.55 -11.05 2.37
C GLU A 41 -6.06 -9.62 2.14
N MET A 42 -6.54 -8.95 3.19
CA MET A 42 -6.97 -7.55 3.10
C MET A 42 -5.79 -6.61 2.85
N ALA A 43 -4.63 -6.91 3.45
CA ALA A 43 -3.40 -6.16 3.21
C ALA A 43 -2.89 -6.33 1.77
N GLN A 44 -2.89 -7.56 1.25
CA GLN A 44 -2.52 -7.86 -0.13
C GLN A 44 -3.48 -7.18 -1.14
N HIS A 45 -4.79 -7.26 -0.89
CA HIS A 45 -5.79 -6.59 -1.73
C HIS A 45 -5.61 -5.06 -1.71
N THR A 46 -5.27 -4.50 -0.55
CA THR A 46 -4.97 -3.07 -0.40
C THR A 46 -3.75 -2.68 -1.24
N VAL A 47 -2.65 -3.43 -1.14
CA VAL A 47 -1.44 -3.22 -1.97
C VAL A 47 -1.79 -3.21 -3.45
N LYS A 48 -2.56 -4.20 -3.92
CA LYS A 48 -2.95 -4.30 -5.33
C LYS A 48 -3.72 -3.06 -5.82
N ILE A 49 -4.70 -2.58 -5.05
CA ILE A 49 -5.45 -1.36 -5.41
C ILE A 49 -4.52 -0.15 -5.54
N PHE A 50 -3.57 -0.01 -4.62
CA PHE A 50 -2.65 1.13 -4.64
C PHE A 50 -1.62 1.04 -5.76
N GLU A 51 -1.14 -0.16 -6.11
CA GLU A 51 -0.29 -0.38 -7.28
C GLU A 51 -1.04 -0.04 -8.57
N GLU A 52 -2.26 -0.56 -8.74
CA GLU A 52 -3.07 -0.31 -9.94
C GLU A 52 -3.40 1.19 -10.12
N ARG A 53 -3.67 1.90 -9.02
CA ARG A 53 -3.84 3.36 -9.03
C ARG A 53 -2.57 4.10 -9.42
N ALA A 54 -1.41 3.68 -8.92
CA ALA A 54 -0.13 4.29 -9.26
C ALA A 54 0.24 4.07 -10.74
N GLU A 55 -0.10 2.91 -11.30
CA GLU A 55 0.07 2.63 -12.73
C GLU A 55 -0.86 3.49 -13.60
N LEU A 56 -2.13 3.62 -13.20
CA LEU A 56 -3.09 4.51 -13.89
C LEU A 56 -2.66 5.98 -13.85
N ASP A 57 -2.08 6.45 -12.74
CA ASP A 57 -1.57 7.82 -12.62
C ASP A 57 -0.38 8.06 -13.56
N LYS A 58 0.55 7.11 -13.64
CA LYS A 58 1.68 7.15 -14.60
C LYS A 58 1.19 7.20 -16.05
N LEU A 59 0.15 6.44 -16.39
CA LEU A 59 -0.47 6.46 -17.72
C LEU A 59 -1.09 7.81 -18.05
N LYS A 60 -1.77 8.47 -17.10
CA LYS A 60 -2.37 9.80 -17.30
C LYS A 60 -1.34 10.90 -17.52
N ILE A 61 -0.17 10.81 -16.87
CA ILE A 61 0.91 11.79 -17.04
C ILE A 61 1.56 11.67 -18.42
N SER A 62 1.63 10.47 -18.99
CA SER A 62 2.23 10.23 -20.32
C SER A 62 1.41 10.82 -21.49
N ASP A 63 0.11 11.03 -21.32
CA ASP A 63 -0.75 11.55 -22.40
C ASP A 63 -0.66 13.07 -22.53
N ASN A 64 -0.22 13.77 -21.47
CA ASN A 64 -0.17 15.23 -21.42
C ASN A 64 1.10 15.86 -22.03
N HIS A 65 1.98 15.09 -22.68
CA HIS A 65 3.23 15.58 -23.26
C HIS A 65 3.35 15.35 -24.78
N ARG A 66 2.24 15.47 -25.51
CA ARG A 66 2.21 15.51 -26.98
C ARG A 66 1.25 16.57 -27.51
N ASN A 67 1.38 17.84 -27.08
CA ASN A 67 0.79 18.92 -27.86
C ASN A 67 1.42 20.31 -27.66
N ASP A 68 2.74 20.41 -27.62
CA ASP A 68 3.44 21.69 -27.81
C ASP A 68 4.39 21.57 -29.00
N SER A 69 3.80 21.44 -30.19
CA SER A 69 4.50 21.69 -31.46
C SER A 69 3.45 21.96 -32.54
N LYS A 70 3.01 23.22 -32.60
CA LYS A 70 2.35 23.80 -33.77
C LYS A 70 2.53 25.32 -33.75
N PRO A 71 2.58 26.03 -34.89
CA PRO A 71 2.70 25.62 -36.30
C PRO A 71 4.11 25.78 -36.89
#